data_AF-A0A5E4GJ51-F1
#
_entry.id   AF-A0A5E4GJ51-F1
#
_cell.length_a   1.000
_cell.length_b   1.000
_cell.length_c   1.000
_cell.angle_alpha   90.00
_cell.angle_beta   90.00
_cell.angle_gamma   90.00
#
_symmetry.space_group_name_H-M   'P 1'
#
loop_
_entity.id
_entity.type
_entity.pdbx_description
1 polymer ?
#
loop_
_entity_poly.entity_id
_entity_poly.type
_entity_poly.pdbx_seq_one_letter_code
_entity_poly.pdbx_strand_id
1 'polypeptide(L)'
;MASGAHRLHRILKIYRHVYRDVVSLAAMEKYIDCSQIQPYRCNKRLVISLSPLPHSGSISNIGAACETCRRRLTEPELFRYCCIACKEII
;
A
#
# COMPACT_ATOMS: atom_id res chain seq x y z
N MET A 1 -12.65 1.95 22.85
CA MET A 1 -12.91 0.53 22.47
C MET A 1 -14.11 0.51 21.53
N ALA A 2 -14.11 -0.32 20.49
CA ALA A 2 -15.21 -0.36 19.52
C ALA A 2 -16.51 -0.82 20.21
N SER A 3 -17.60 -0.05 20.10
CA SER A 3 -18.90 -0.36 20.69
C SER A 3 -19.81 -1.07 19.68
N GLY A 4 -20.75 -1.89 20.19
CA GLY A 4 -21.79 -2.54 19.39
C GLY A 4 -21.29 -3.54 18.34
N ALA A 5 -21.89 -3.49 17.14
CA ALA A 5 -21.65 -4.41 16.01
C ALA A 5 -20.19 -4.51 15.54
N HIS A 6 -19.31 -3.62 16.00
CA HIS A 6 -17.88 -3.60 15.65
C HIS A 6 -16.97 -4.28 16.70
N ARG A 7 -17.52 -4.89 17.76
CA ARG A 7 -16.72 -5.57 18.80
C ARG A 7 -15.89 -6.74 18.25
N LEU A 8 -16.36 -7.39 17.19
CA LEU A 8 -15.67 -8.51 16.54
C LEU A 8 -14.71 -8.04 15.43
N HIS A 9 -14.69 -6.73 15.12
CA HIS A 9 -13.81 -6.20 14.09
C HIS A 9 -12.42 -5.91 14.65
N ARG A 10 -11.39 -6.22 13.86
CA ARG A 10 -10.00 -5.87 14.17
C ARG A 10 -9.78 -4.42 13.78
N ILE A 11 -9.20 -3.64 14.70
CA ILE A 11 -8.91 -2.22 14.47
C ILE A 11 -7.53 -2.09 13.84
N LEU A 12 -7.47 -1.51 12.65
CA LEU A 12 -6.23 -1.17 11.97
C LEU A 12 -5.99 0.35 12.06
N LYS A 13 -4.76 0.77 12.38
CA LYS A 13 -4.39 2.18 12.40
C LYS A 13 -3.94 2.61 11.01
N ILE A 14 -4.61 3.63 10.47
CA ILE A 14 -4.22 4.32 9.23
C ILE A 14 -3.41 5.55 9.60
N TYR A 15 -2.25 5.70 8.96
CA TYR A 15 -1.39 6.87 9.08
C TYR A 15 -1.53 7.71 7.81
N ARG A 16 -1.42 9.03 7.94
CA ARG A 16 -1.48 9.94 6.80
C ARG A 16 -0.11 10.57 6.57
N HIS A 17 0.54 10.26 5.46
CA HIS A 17 1.84 10.82 5.10
C HIS A 17 1.75 11.54 3.75
N VAL A 18 1.82 12.87 3.77
CA VAL A 18 1.92 13.74 2.58
C VAL A 18 0.96 13.27 1.46
N TYR A 19 -0.34 13.13 1.79
CA TYR A 19 -1.41 12.67 0.89
C TYR A 19 -1.52 11.16 0.62
N ARG A 20 -0.91 10.31 1.44
CA ARG A 20 -1.05 8.85 1.38
C ARG A 20 -1.68 8.31 2.65
N ASP A 21 -2.79 7.59 2.51
CA ASP A 21 -3.27 6.71 3.55
C ASP A 21 -2.42 5.43 3.51
N VAL A 22 -1.65 5.25 4.58
CA VAL A 22 -0.69 4.15 4.70
C VAL A 22 -0.96 3.36 5.96
N VAL A 23 -0.61 2.08 5.91
CA VAL A 23 -0.72 1.16 7.04
C VAL A 23 0.64 0.51 7.30
N SER A 24 0.88 0.13 8.55
CA SER A 24 2.10 -0.58 8.93
C SER A 24 2.18 -1.92 8.19
N LEU A 25 3.28 -2.16 7.48
CA LEU A 25 3.50 -3.44 6.76
C LEU A 25 3.37 -4.63 7.71
N ALA A 26 4.12 -4.60 8.83
CA ALA A 26 4.10 -5.66 9.84
C ALA A 26 2.73 -5.87 10.53
N ALA A 27 1.84 -4.87 10.46
CA ALA A 27 0.47 -5.06 10.93
C ALA A 27 -0.35 -5.76 9.86
N MET A 28 -0.26 -5.28 8.61
CA MET A 28 -1.08 -5.72 7.48
C MET A 28 -0.75 -7.14 6.99
N GLU A 29 0.52 -7.55 7.06
CA GLU A 29 0.98 -8.91 6.73
C GLU A 29 0.27 -10.01 7.53
N LYS A 30 -0.34 -9.68 8.67
CA LYS A 30 -1.12 -10.63 9.50
C LYS A 30 -2.52 -10.90 8.95
N TYR A 31 -2.92 -10.22 7.89
CA TYR A 31 -4.29 -10.20 7.38
C TYR A 31 -4.37 -10.44 5.88
N ILE A 32 -3.41 -9.92 5.12
CA ILE A 32 -3.34 -10.08 3.66
C ILE A 32 -1.91 -10.35 3.22
N ASP A 33 -1.76 -10.96 2.05
CA ASP A 33 -0.45 -11.13 1.43
C ASP A 33 0.08 -9.78 0.93
N CYS A 34 1.07 -9.23 1.63
CA CYS A 34 1.72 -7.97 1.24
C CYS A 34 2.88 -8.18 0.26
N SER A 35 3.18 -9.41 -0.17
CA SER A 35 4.25 -9.68 -1.12
C SER A 35 4.04 -8.91 -2.42
N GLN A 36 5.15 -8.52 -3.06
CA GLN A 36 5.17 -7.78 -4.33
C GLN A 36 4.52 -6.37 -4.29
N ILE A 37 4.05 -5.89 -3.13
CA ILE A 37 3.65 -4.49 -2.93
C ILE A 37 4.86 -3.72 -2.45
N GLN A 38 5.18 -2.62 -3.13
CA GLN A 38 6.28 -1.75 -2.74
C GLN A 38 6.04 -1.09 -1.36
N PRO A 39 6.88 -1.36 -0.34
CA PRO A 39 6.82 -0.65 0.93
C PRO A 39 7.55 0.69 0.84
N TYR A 40 7.17 1.60 1.74
CA TYR A 40 7.80 2.90 1.94
C TYR A 40 8.30 3.01 3.36
N ARG A 41 9.42 3.72 3.55
CA ARG A 41 9.93 4.03 4.88
C ARG A 41 9.32 5.35 5.36
N CYS A 42 8.59 5.31 6.47
CA CYS A 42 8.00 6.47 7.11
C CYS A 42 8.34 6.45 8.61
N ASN A 43 9.01 7.48 9.12
CA ASN A 43 9.42 7.57 10.53
C ASN A 43 10.10 6.28 11.04
N LYS A 44 11.09 5.78 10.27
CA LYS A 44 11.85 4.55 10.54
C LYS A 44 11.03 3.25 10.52
N ARG A 45 9.76 3.27 10.12
CA ARG A 45 8.89 2.08 9.96
C ARG A 45 8.59 1.80 8.50
N LEU A 46 8.36 0.54 8.16
CA LEU A 46 7.86 0.15 6.84
C LEU A 46 6.33 0.26 6.81
N VAL A 47 5.83 0.97 5.81
CA VAL A 47 4.41 1.17 5.56
C VAL A 47 4.08 0.88 4.12
N ILE A 48 2.85 0.45 3.84
CA ILE A 48 2.33 0.27 2.48
C ILE A 48 1.14 1.20 2.28
N SER A 49 0.96 1.68 1.05
CA SER A 49 -0.16 2.57 0.72
C SER A 49 -1.42 1.75 0.47
N LEU A 50 -2.57 2.25 0.93
CA LEU A 50 -3.87 1.60 0.70
C LEU A 50 -4.30 1.76 -0.77
N SER A 51 -4.26 2.99 -1.27
CA SER A 51 -4.73 3.36 -2.61
C SER A 51 -3.60 3.93 -3.48
N PRO A 52 -3.76 3.96 -4.81
CA PRO A 52 -2.83 4.65 -5.68
C PRO A 52 -2.78 6.12 -5.30
N LEU A 53 -1.63 6.76 -5.46
CA LEU A 53 -1.54 8.20 -5.26
C LEU A 53 -2.39 8.95 -6.30
N PRO A 54 -3.07 10.04 -5.90
CA PRO A 54 -3.92 10.83 -6.80
C PRO A 54 -3.13 11.48 -7.94
N HIS A 55 -1.86 11.83 -7.69
CA HIS A 55 -0.93 12.18 -8.75
C HIS A 55 -0.29 10.92 -9.28
N SER A 56 -0.75 10.43 -10.43
CA SER A 56 0.00 9.54 -11.31
C SER A 56 1.36 10.20 -11.57
N GLY A 57 2.37 9.81 -10.78
CA GLY A 57 3.76 10.13 -11.13
C GLY A 57 4.01 9.62 -12.54
N SER A 58 4.95 10.24 -13.27
CA SER A 58 5.30 9.95 -14.66
C SER A 58 4.95 8.49 -15.04
N ILE A 59 3.91 8.32 -15.85
CA ILE A 59 3.51 7.01 -16.36
C ILE A 59 4.72 6.43 -17.08
N SER A 60 5.27 5.33 -16.57
CA SER A 60 6.42 4.67 -17.17
C SER A 60 5.93 3.55 -18.06
N ASN A 61 6.21 3.63 -19.36
CA ASN A 61 5.92 2.57 -20.33
C ASN A 61 7.00 1.46 -20.35
N ILE A 62 8.10 1.69 -19.63
CA ILE A 62 9.22 0.76 -19.47
C ILE A 62 8.90 -0.12 -18.25
N GLY A 63 9.26 -1.41 -18.28
CA GLY A 63 8.93 -2.47 -17.29
C GLY A 63 9.17 -2.18 -15.80
N ALA A 64 9.62 -0.98 -15.46
CA ALA A 64 9.71 -0.44 -14.11
C ALA A 64 8.37 0.11 -13.56
N ALA A 65 7.22 -0.45 -13.92
CA ALA A 65 5.90 0.11 -13.65
C ALA A 65 5.01 -0.86 -12.87
N CYS A 66 4.13 -0.31 -12.04
CA CYS A 66 3.05 -1.05 -11.40
C CYS A 66 2.12 -1.64 -12.47
N GLU A 67 1.78 -2.92 -12.34
CA GLU A 67 1.00 -3.62 -13.36
C GLU A 67 -0.41 -3.05 -13.56
N THR A 68 -1.01 -2.52 -12.48
CA THR A 68 -2.39 -2.02 -12.49
C THR A 68 -2.49 -0.56 -12.91
N CYS A 69 -1.78 0.35 -12.23
CA CYS A 69 -1.91 1.79 -12.45
C CYS A 69 -0.76 2.39 -13.29
N ARG A 70 0.18 1.56 -13.77
CA ARG A 70 1.36 1.96 -14.58
C ARG A 70 2.27 3.01 -13.92
N ARG A 71 2.14 3.19 -12.60
CA ARG A 71 3.03 4.07 -11.82
C ARG A 71 4.41 3.46 -11.71
N ARG A 72 5.47 4.26 -11.90
CA ARG A 72 6.84 3.82 -11.68
C ARG A 72 7.07 3.24 -10.27
N LEU A 73 7.68 2.06 -10.21
CA LEU A 73 8.16 1.41 -8.98
C LEU A 73 9.63 1.78 -8.74
N THR A 74 10.03 1.85 -7.47
CA THR A 74 11.42 2.15 -7.08
C THR A 74 12.32 0.94 -7.27
N GLU A 75 11.80 -0.26 -6.98
CA GLU A 75 12.53 -1.53 -7.07
C GLU A 75 11.69 -2.53 -7.88
N PRO A 76 11.58 -2.33 -9.22
CA PRO A 76 10.69 -3.11 -10.07
C PRO A 76 11.07 -4.59 -10.21
N GLU A 77 12.32 -4.94 -9.91
CA GLU A 77 12.78 -6.35 -9.87
C GLU A 77 12.21 -7.10 -8.65
N LEU A 78 11.77 -6.38 -7.60
CA LEU A 78 11.27 -6.95 -6.35
C LEU A 78 9.76 -6.79 -6.17
N PHE A 79 9.18 -5.75 -6.77
CA PHE A 79 7.78 -5.38 -6.57
C PHE A 79 7.06 -5.24 -7.91
N ARG A 80 5.76 -5.57 -7.90
CA ARG A 80 4.86 -5.51 -9.07
C ARG A 80 3.73 -4.49 -8.87
N TYR A 81 3.44 -4.13 -7.61
CA TYR A 81 2.34 -3.25 -7.25
C TYR A 81 2.80 -2.08 -6.38
N CYS A 82 2.20 -0.90 -6.57
CA CYS A 82 2.53 0.28 -5.78
C CYS A 82 1.72 0.43 -4.48
N CYS A 83 0.60 -0.29 -4.35
CA CYS A 83 -0.33 -0.19 -3.22
C CYS A 83 -1.24 -1.42 -3.14
N ILE A 84 -1.96 -1.55 -2.04
CA ILE A 84 -2.88 -2.68 -1.78
C ILE A 84 -3.98 -2.74 -2.84
N ALA A 85 -4.66 -1.63 -3.11
CA ALA A 85 -5.74 -1.58 -4.10
C ALA A 85 -5.28 -1.96 -5.51
N CYS A 86 -4.01 -1.70 -5.88
CA CYS A 86 -3.48 -2.16 -7.16
C CYS A 86 -3.31 -3.69 -7.20
N LYS A 87 -2.91 -4.32 -6.10
CA LYS A 87 -2.71 -5.77 -6.05
C LYS A 87 -4.03 -6.53 -6.00
N GLU A 88 -4.93 -6.08 -5.13
CA GLU A 88 -6.17 -6.80 -4.83
C GLU A 88 -7.32 -6.50 -5.80
N ILE A 89 -7.11 -5.63 -6.82
CA ILE A 89 -8.10 -5.21 -7.84
C ILE A 89 -9.53 -5.25 -7.29
N ILE A 90 -9.89 -4.29 -6.44
CA ILE A 90 -11.28 -4.10 -6.01
C ILE A 90 -12.03 -3.33 -7.11
#